data_AF-A0A133ZYD6-F1
#
_entry.id   AF-A0A133ZYD6-F1
#
_cell.length_a   1.000
_cell.length_b   1.000
_cell.length_c   1.000
_cell.angle_alpha   90.00
_cell.angle_beta   90.00
_cell.angle_gamma   90.00
#
_symmetry.space_group_name_H-M   'P 1'
#
loop_
_entity.id
_entity.type
_entity.pdbx_description
1 polymer ?
#
loop_
_entity_poly.entity_id
_entity_poly.type
_entity_poly.pdbx_seq_one_letter_code
_entity_poly.pdbx_strand_id
1 'polypeptide(L)'
;MFERILKKKEDTYVEKHGLMGNADDYHIYHMRMTDYLVGFLIGFALGFVVVMIFFRITVMAVILGSICGIPAIKFYRKYRKEKRQKDLLIEFRDLLEALTTSYSSGKNTMEAFAESYQDLLSLYGEKSDIVNETRIIIAGMTNNIIIEDLLRDFAERCGLDDVESFTATFESGLRQGGDIRQVVWDSRKIINDKIEIEMEIKTILTEKENELNIMMVMPLIIMSALSGIGTMSAVVNTPLTVTVKIFAILLFGAAYMMGRRIVNIRM
;
A
#
# COMPACT_ATOMS: atom_id res chain seq x y z
N MET A 1 23.33 16.81 -23.25
CA MET A 1 22.03 17.04 -22.56
C MET A 1 21.20 15.76 -22.37
N PHE A 2 21.34 14.76 -23.24
CA PHE A 2 20.66 13.45 -23.11
C PHE A 2 21.27 12.48 -22.08
N GLU A 3 22.55 12.62 -21.73
CA GLU A 3 23.21 11.74 -20.74
C GLU A 3 22.79 12.00 -19.27
N ARG A 4 22.21 13.15 -18.95
CA ARG A 4 21.74 13.44 -17.58
C ARG A 4 20.40 12.77 -17.23
N ILE A 5 19.63 12.31 -18.22
CA ILE A 5 18.32 11.66 -17.98
C ILE A 5 18.50 10.15 -17.72
N LEU A 6 19.58 9.54 -18.24
CA LEU A 6 19.91 8.12 -18.03
C LEU A 6 20.73 7.87 -16.74
N LYS A 7 21.19 8.93 -16.07
CA LYS A 7 21.94 8.86 -14.80
C LYS A 7 21.05 8.98 -13.56
N LYS A 8 19.74 8.73 -13.68
CA LYS A 8 18.90 8.27 -12.56
C LYS A 8 18.91 6.74 -12.55
N LYS A 9 20.11 6.18 -12.62
CA LYS A 9 20.39 4.76 -12.47
C LYS A 9 20.28 4.50 -10.98
N GLU A 10 19.18 3.87 -10.59
CA GLU A 10 19.02 3.11 -9.35
C GLU A 10 19.95 3.56 -8.22
N ASP A 11 19.52 4.53 -7.41
CA ASP A 11 19.88 4.49 -6.00
C ASP A 11 19.33 3.16 -5.49
N THR A 12 20.17 2.14 -5.58
CA THR A 12 19.84 0.77 -5.22
C THR A 12 19.78 0.82 -3.71
N TYR A 13 18.58 1.09 -3.18
CA TYR A 13 18.35 1.17 -1.75
C TYR A 13 18.86 -0.15 -1.15
N VAL A 14 19.90 -0.04 -0.32
CA VAL A 14 20.55 -1.19 0.31
C VAL A 14 19.62 -1.68 1.40
N GLU A 15 19.12 -2.89 1.25
CA GLU A 15 18.26 -3.55 2.23
C GLU A 15 18.92 -3.51 3.61
N LYS A 16 18.23 -2.92 4.58
CA LYS A 16 18.67 -2.83 5.96
C LYS A 16 18.14 -4.05 6.72
N HIS A 17 19.03 -4.94 7.14
CA HIS A 17 18.67 -6.13 7.93
C HIS A 17 18.56 -5.89 9.44
N GLY A 18 18.47 -4.62 9.85
CA GLY A 18 18.44 -4.19 11.24
C GLY A 18 19.77 -4.34 11.97
N LEU A 19 19.90 -3.69 13.13
CA LEU A 19 21.10 -3.74 13.99
C LEU A 19 21.53 -5.16 14.39
N MET A 20 20.58 -6.10 14.43
CA MET A 20 20.82 -7.52 14.78
C MET A 20 20.90 -8.46 13.56
N GLY A 21 20.76 -7.95 12.34
CA GLY A 21 20.84 -8.74 11.10
C GLY A 21 19.64 -9.65 10.81
N ASN A 22 18.61 -9.64 11.66
CA ASN A 22 17.43 -10.50 11.58
C ASN A 22 16.12 -9.73 11.36
N ALA A 23 16.21 -8.48 10.92
CA ALA A 23 15.04 -7.61 10.75
C ALA A 23 14.71 -7.40 9.27
N ASP A 24 13.42 -7.29 8.98
CA ASP A 24 12.91 -7.12 7.61
C ASP A 24 12.97 -5.65 7.19
N ASP A 25 13.18 -5.42 5.90
CA ASP A 25 13.08 -4.08 5.33
C ASP A 25 11.70 -3.86 4.71
N TYR A 26 10.91 -2.96 5.30
CA TYR A 26 9.55 -2.68 4.84
C TYR A 26 9.52 -1.66 3.69
N HIS A 27 10.65 -1.03 3.34
CA HIS A 27 10.75 -0.18 2.16
C HIS A 27 10.66 -1.00 0.87
N ILE A 28 11.02 -2.29 0.91
CA ILE A 28 11.08 -3.15 -0.26
C ILE A 28 10.06 -4.29 -0.11
N TYR A 29 9.03 -4.26 -0.96
CA TYR A 29 8.20 -5.45 -1.15
C TYR A 29 8.87 -6.39 -2.15
N HIS A 30 9.32 -7.54 -1.65
CA HIS A 30 9.78 -8.67 -2.46
C HIS A 30 8.57 -9.41 -3.02
N MET A 31 8.31 -9.19 -4.30
CA MET A 31 7.24 -9.90 -4.99
C MET A 31 7.62 -11.35 -5.19
N ARG A 32 6.76 -12.26 -4.75
CA ARG A 32 6.92 -13.68 -5.07
C ARG A 32 6.54 -13.91 -6.53
N MET A 33 7.03 -14.98 -7.16
CA MET A 33 6.65 -15.35 -8.54
C MET A 33 5.12 -15.43 -8.73
N THR A 34 4.40 -15.82 -7.68
CA THR A 34 2.92 -15.83 -7.65
C THR A 34 2.32 -14.44 -7.75
N ASP A 35 2.91 -13.42 -7.14
CA ASP A 35 2.41 -12.05 -7.16
C ASP A 35 2.63 -11.38 -8.53
N TYR A 36 3.74 -11.72 -9.19
CA TYR A 36 3.98 -11.35 -10.59
C TYR A 36 2.93 -11.96 -11.51
N LEU A 37 2.63 -13.24 -11.34
CA LEU A 37 1.69 -13.97 -12.17
C LEU A 37 0.26 -13.45 -11.96
N VAL A 38 -0.14 -13.19 -10.71
CA VAL A 38 -1.45 -12.60 -10.38
C VAL A 38 -1.58 -11.19 -10.95
N GLY A 39 -0.57 -10.32 -10.77
CA GLY A 39 -0.57 -8.97 -11.32
C GLY A 39 -0.67 -8.95 -12.85
N PHE A 40 0.08 -9.85 -13.51
CA PHE A 40 0.01 -10.01 -14.96
C PHE A 40 -1.36 -10.54 -15.42
N LEU A 41 -1.90 -11.57 -14.77
CA LEU A 41 -3.18 -12.17 -15.12
C LEU A 41 -4.33 -11.19 -14.99
N ILE A 42 -4.36 -10.37 -13.94
CA ILE A 42 -5.39 -9.35 -13.75
C ILE A 42 -5.34 -8.32 -14.89
N GLY A 43 -4.14 -7.80 -15.20
CA GLY A 43 -3.96 -6.85 -16.30
C GLY A 43 -4.29 -7.45 -17.68
N PHE A 44 -3.87 -8.69 -17.90
CA PHE A 44 -4.15 -9.45 -19.12
C PHE A 44 -5.65 -9.70 -19.30
N ALA A 45 -6.33 -10.19 -18.26
CA ALA A 45 -7.76 -10.50 -18.31
C ALA A 45 -8.59 -9.24 -18.58
N LEU A 46 -8.30 -8.13 -17.89
CA LEU A 46 -8.98 -6.85 -18.11
C LEU A 46 -8.77 -6.34 -19.54
N GLY A 47 -7.51 -6.31 -20.01
CA GLY A 47 -7.19 -5.88 -21.37
C GLY A 47 -7.82 -6.78 -22.44
N PHE A 48 -7.79 -8.08 -22.23
CA PHE A 48 -8.38 -9.07 -23.13
C PHE A 48 -9.90 -8.88 -23.25
N VAL A 49 -10.62 -8.74 -22.13
CA VAL A 49 -12.07 -8.56 -22.11
C VAL A 49 -12.48 -7.28 -22.85
N VAL A 50 -11.81 -6.15 -22.57
CA VAL A 50 -12.11 -4.88 -23.23
C VAL A 50 -11.90 -4.98 -24.74
N VAL A 51 -10.76 -5.50 -25.17
CA VAL A 51 -10.45 -5.60 -26.60
C VAL A 51 -11.36 -6.61 -27.32
N MET A 52 -11.71 -7.71 -26.65
CA MET A 52 -12.61 -8.72 -27.20
C MET A 52 -14.03 -8.17 -27.40
N ILE A 53 -14.55 -7.40 -26.44
CA ILE A 53 -15.88 -6.78 -26.52
C ILE A 53 -15.92 -5.72 -27.64
N PHE A 54 -14.90 -4.89 -27.77
CA PHE A 54 -14.90 -3.79 -28.74
C PHE A 54 -14.54 -4.23 -30.16
N PHE A 55 -13.50 -5.04 -30.32
CA PHE A 55 -12.91 -5.38 -31.62
C PHE A 55 -13.24 -6.80 -32.07
N ARG A 56 -13.58 -7.74 -31.17
CA ARG A 56 -13.86 -9.16 -31.51
C ARG A 56 -12.76 -9.86 -32.30
N ILE A 57 -11.52 -9.40 -32.20
CA ILE A 57 -10.35 -10.01 -32.83
C ILE A 57 -9.49 -10.61 -31.74
N THR A 58 -9.51 -11.94 -31.61
CA THR A 58 -8.82 -12.68 -30.55
C THR A 58 -7.31 -12.41 -30.57
N VAL A 59 -6.69 -12.33 -31.76
CA VAL A 59 -5.26 -12.06 -31.91
C VAL A 59 -4.90 -10.68 -31.34
N MET A 60 -5.71 -9.66 -31.62
CA MET A 60 -5.51 -8.30 -31.13
C MET A 60 -5.73 -8.23 -29.61
N ALA A 61 -6.72 -8.95 -29.09
CA ALA A 61 -7.00 -9.06 -27.66
C ALA A 61 -5.84 -9.69 -26.88
N VAL A 62 -5.21 -10.73 -27.42
CA VAL A 62 -4.03 -11.35 -26.80
C VAL A 62 -2.84 -10.37 -26.80
N ILE A 63 -2.54 -9.72 -27.93
CA ILE A 63 -1.41 -8.80 -28.04
C ILE A 63 -1.57 -7.61 -27.09
N LEU A 64 -2.72 -6.92 -27.11
CA LEU A 64 -2.94 -5.77 -26.22
C LEU A 64 -3.11 -6.17 -24.77
N GLY A 65 -3.73 -7.32 -24.47
CA GLY A 65 -3.80 -7.87 -23.12
C GLY A 65 -2.42 -8.09 -22.52
N SER A 66 -1.49 -8.66 -23.30
CA SER A 66 -0.10 -8.87 -22.85
C SER A 66 0.65 -7.55 -22.62
N ILE A 67 0.44 -6.55 -23.48
CA ILE A 67 1.04 -5.20 -23.30
C ILE A 67 0.52 -4.53 -22.03
N CYS A 68 -0.78 -4.66 -21.73
CA CYS A 68 -1.41 -4.13 -20.51
C CYS A 68 -1.00 -4.87 -19.23
N GLY A 69 -0.58 -6.14 -19.31
CA GLY A 69 -0.13 -6.92 -18.15
C GLY A 69 1.16 -6.41 -17.51
N ILE A 70 2.10 -5.86 -18.31
CA ILE A 70 3.40 -5.37 -17.83
C ILE A 70 3.27 -4.17 -16.85
N PRO A 71 2.54 -3.08 -17.18
CA PRO A 71 2.37 -1.97 -16.24
C PRO A 71 1.52 -2.35 -15.02
N ALA A 72 0.62 -3.33 -15.14
CA ALA A 72 -0.22 -3.81 -14.04
C ALA A 72 0.62 -4.40 -12.88
N ILE A 73 1.72 -5.09 -13.21
CA ILE A 73 2.66 -5.63 -12.21
C ILE A 73 3.26 -4.50 -11.35
N LYS A 74 3.70 -3.39 -11.97
CA LYS A 74 4.27 -2.26 -11.22
C LYS A 74 3.24 -1.62 -10.29
N PHE A 75 2.00 -1.48 -10.75
CA PHE A 75 0.91 -0.96 -9.94
C PHE A 75 0.59 -1.89 -8.76
N TYR A 76 0.55 -3.20 -9.00
CA TYR A 76 0.32 -4.20 -7.96
C TYR A 76 1.41 -4.21 -6.89
N ARG A 77 2.68 -4.04 -7.28
CA ARG A 77 3.80 -3.91 -6.33
C ARG A 77 3.62 -2.73 -5.40
N LYS A 78 3.31 -1.57 -5.99
CA LYS A 78 3.11 -0.33 -5.23
C LYS A 78 1.94 -0.48 -4.25
N TYR A 79 0.82 -1.02 -4.73
CA TYR A 79 -0.35 -1.29 -3.89
C TYR A 79 -0.06 -2.23 -2.72
N ARG A 80 0.66 -3.34 -2.96
CA ARG A 80 1.04 -4.27 -1.89
C ARG A 80 1.97 -3.65 -0.85
N LYS A 81 2.93 -2.82 -1.29
CA LYS A 81 3.81 -2.08 -0.39
C LYS A 81 3.00 -1.12 0.49
N GLU A 82 2.20 -0.26 -0.12
CA GLU A 82 1.37 0.72 0.60
C GLU A 82 0.41 0.02 1.57
N LYS A 83 -0.17 -1.11 1.17
CA LYS A 83 -1.00 -1.92 2.06
C LYS A 83 -0.22 -2.44 3.27
N ARG A 84 0.95 -3.06 3.07
CA ARG A 84 1.78 -3.56 4.18
C ARG A 84 2.16 -2.44 5.15
N GLN A 85 2.52 -1.26 4.63
CA GLN A 85 2.84 -0.09 5.45
C GLN A 85 1.63 0.44 6.23
N LYS A 86 0.44 0.47 5.63
CA LYS A 86 -0.81 0.84 6.33
C LYS A 86 -1.17 -0.17 7.43
N ASP A 87 -1.05 -1.46 7.13
CA ASP A 87 -1.29 -2.54 8.11
C ASP A 87 -0.30 -2.39 9.29
N LEU A 88 0.99 -2.17 9.00
CA LEU A 88 2.02 -1.92 10.02
C LEU A 88 1.75 -0.65 10.86
N LEU A 89 1.21 0.42 10.27
CA LEU A 89 0.86 1.64 11.01
C LEU A 89 -0.28 1.39 12.02
N ILE A 90 -1.27 0.59 11.64
CA ILE A 90 -2.38 0.19 12.53
C ILE A 90 -1.83 -0.67 13.67
N GLU A 91 -1.03 -1.68 13.33
CA GLU A 91 -0.36 -2.55 14.29
C GLU A 91 0.54 -1.77 15.26
N PHE A 92 1.28 -0.78 14.76
CA PHE A 92 2.11 0.11 15.56
C PHE A 92 1.28 0.99 16.51
N ARG A 93 0.13 1.50 16.07
CA ARG A 93 -0.81 2.21 16.96
C ARG A 93 -1.26 1.33 18.12
N ASP A 94 -1.52 0.04 17.86
CA ASP A 94 -1.91 -0.91 18.90
C ASP A 94 -0.74 -1.25 19.84
N LEU A 95 0.50 -1.29 19.33
CA LEU A 95 1.69 -1.35 20.18
C LEU A 95 1.75 -0.16 21.13
N LEU A 96 1.53 1.07 20.63
CA LEU A 96 1.53 2.27 21.48
C LEU A 96 0.40 2.24 22.53
N GLU A 97 -0.76 1.66 22.21
CA GLU A 97 -1.85 1.45 23.16
C GLU A 97 -1.44 0.50 24.29
N ALA A 98 -0.85 -0.66 23.93
CA ALA A 98 -0.36 -1.62 24.91
C ALA A 98 0.74 -1.01 25.80
N LEU A 99 1.68 -0.28 25.20
CA LEU A 99 2.75 0.42 25.91
C LEU A 99 2.19 1.47 26.88
N THR A 100 1.17 2.23 26.47
CA THR A 100 0.50 3.20 27.34
C THR A 100 -0.05 2.53 28.59
N THR A 101 -0.72 1.38 28.43
CA THR A 101 -1.25 0.59 29.56
C THR A 101 -0.14 0.10 30.48
N SER A 102 0.93 -0.45 29.92
CA SER A 102 2.07 -0.94 30.69
C SER A 102 2.79 0.18 31.46
N TYR A 103 3.07 1.31 30.81
CA TYR A 103 3.69 2.47 31.46
C TYR A 103 2.80 3.09 32.54
N SER A 104 1.47 3.09 32.33
CA SER A 104 0.51 3.55 33.35
C SER A 104 0.52 2.67 34.60
N SER A 105 0.96 1.41 34.49
CA SER A 105 1.16 0.49 35.60
C SER A 105 2.52 0.67 36.30
N GLY A 106 3.30 1.67 35.93
CA GLY A 106 4.61 1.98 36.53
C GLY A 106 5.75 1.08 36.07
N LYS A 107 5.55 0.31 35.00
CA LYS A 107 6.58 -0.58 34.44
C LYS A 107 7.73 0.20 33.82
N ASN A 108 8.94 -0.35 33.93
CA ASN A 108 10.08 0.16 33.19
C ASN A 108 9.96 -0.18 31.69
N THR A 109 10.78 0.43 30.84
CA THR A 109 10.73 0.25 29.38
C THR A 109 10.86 -1.21 28.95
N MET A 110 11.76 -1.98 29.55
CA MET A 110 11.95 -3.39 29.19
C MET A 110 10.70 -4.22 29.49
N GLU A 111 10.13 -4.04 30.69
CA GLU A 111 8.89 -4.71 31.10
C GLU A 111 7.68 -4.27 30.27
N ALA A 112 7.60 -2.98 29.93
CA ALA A 112 6.50 -2.44 29.14
C ALA A 112 6.48 -3.03 27.73
N PHE A 113 7.62 -3.08 27.06
CA PHE A 113 7.73 -3.74 25.75
C PHE A 113 7.49 -5.26 25.84
N ALA A 114 7.98 -5.92 26.89
CA ALA A 114 7.77 -7.36 27.08
C ALA A 114 6.29 -7.73 27.30
N GLU A 115 5.55 -6.95 28.07
CA GLU A 115 4.10 -7.12 28.22
C GLU A 115 3.35 -6.79 26.93
N SER A 116 3.67 -5.65 26.30
CA SER A 116 3.04 -5.24 25.05
C SER A 116 3.23 -6.27 23.93
N TYR A 117 4.39 -6.96 23.91
CA TYR A 117 4.63 -8.06 23.00
C TYR A 117 3.65 -9.23 23.21
N GLN A 118 3.33 -9.59 24.45
CA GLN A 118 2.38 -10.68 24.74
C GLN A 118 0.96 -10.29 24.28
N ASP A 119 0.57 -9.03 24.50
CA ASP A 119 -0.73 -8.52 24.05
C ASP A 119 -0.84 -8.55 22.52
N LEU A 120 0.19 -8.08 21.81
CA LEU A 120 0.24 -8.10 20.35
C LEU A 120 0.30 -9.53 19.79
N LEU A 121 1.04 -10.43 20.44
CA LEU A 121 1.11 -11.83 20.06
C LEU A 121 -0.26 -12.50 20.14
N SER A 122 -1.05 -12.18 21.18
CA SER A 122 -2.42 -12.66 21.31
C SER A 122 -3.37 -12.06 20.26
N LEU A 123 -3.15 -10.81 19.87
CA LEU A 123 -4.03 -10.10 18.93
C LEU A 123 -3.78 -10.48 17.47
N TYR A 124 -2.51 -10.56 17.07
CA TYR A 124 -2.09 -10.70 15.67
C TYR A 124 -1.38 -12.02 15.34
N GLY A 125 -0.83 -12.70 16.34
CA GLY A 125 -0.04 -13.94 16.17
C GLY A 125 1.40 -13.69 15.71
N GLU A 126 2.21 -14.76 15.68
CA GLU A 126 3.67 -14.69 15.46
C GLU A 126 4.10 -14.16 14.08
N LYS A 127 3.19 -14.17 13.10
CA LYS A 127 3.50 -13.80 11.70
C LYS A 127 3.33 -12.31 11.41
N SER A 128 2.81 -11.54 12.37
CA SER A 128 2.61 -10.11 12.21
C SER A 128 3.94 -9.36 12.26
N ASP A 129 4.04 -8.33 11.43
CA ASP A 129 5.24 -7.54 11.27
C ASP A 129 5.57 -6.84 12.61
N ILE A 130 4.60 -6.21 13.28
CA ILE A 130 4.86 -5.54 14.57
C ILE A 130 5.28 -6.50 15.67
N VAL A 131 4.73 -7.72 15.69
CA VAL A 131 5.05 -8.74 16.70
C VAL A 131 6.50 -9.15 16.56
N ASN A 132 6.95 -9.35 15.31
CA ASN A 132 8.33 -9.66 15.01
C ASN A 132 9.29 -8.50 15.38
N GLU A 133 8.93 -7.27 15.04
CA GLU A 133 9.74 -6.09 15.35
C GLU A 133 9.84 -5.85 16.86
N THR A 134 8.73 -5.97 17.59
CA THR A 134 8.73 -5.85 19.05
C THR A 134 9.61 -6.92 19.69
N ARG A 135 9.59 -8.16 19.16
CA ARG A 135 10.50 -9.23 19.60
C ARG A 135 11.97 -8.90 19.34
N ILE A 136 12.29 -8.31 18.19
CA ILE A 136 13.66 -7.87 17.85
C ILE A 136 14.11 -6.76 18.82
N ILE A 137 13.24 -5.80 19.12
CA ILE A 137 13.51 -4.73 20.08
C ILE A 137 13.79 -5.31 21.49
N ILE A 138 12.98 -6.25 21.97
CA ILE A 138 13.20 -6.91 23.27
C ILE A 138 14.52 -7.69 23.29
N ALA A 139 14.82 -8.44 22.22
CA ALA A 139 16.09 -9.14 22.10
C ALA A 139 17.28 -8.16 22.08
N GLY A 140 17.12 -7.02 21.42
CA GLY A 140 18.00 -5.85 21.43
C GLY A 140 18.37 -5.39 22.83
N MET A 141 17.35 -5.05 23.61
CA MET A 141 17.51 -4.57 24.99
C MET A 141 18.15 -5.63 25.88
N THR A 142 17.81 -6.91 25.69
CA THR A 142 18.42 -8.03 26.44
C THR A 142 19.92 -8.16 26.14
N ASN A 143 20.37 -7.74 24.96
CA ASN A 143 21.77 -7.70 24.57
C ASN A 143 22.45 -6.34 24.84
N ASN A 144 21.90 -5.53 25.75
CA ASN A 144 22.41 -4.22 26.16
C ASN A 144 22.49 -3.17 25.02
N ILE A 145 21.67 -3.31 23.98
CA ILE A 145 21.46 -2.22 23.01
C ILE A 145 20.41 -1.27 23.59
N ILE A 146 20.67 0.03 23.53
CA ILE A 146 19.72 1.04 24.02
C ILE A 146 18.46 1.08 23.16
N ILE A 147 17.31 1.34 23.78
CA ILE A 147 16.00 1.31 23.11
C ILE A 147 15.89 2.36 22.00
N GLU A 148 16.54 3.50 22.16
CA GLU A 148 16.52 4.60 21.21
C GLU A 148 17.13 4.18 19.87
N ASP A 149 18.22 3.41 19.89
CA ASP A 149 18.87 2.91 18.67
C ASP A 149 18.03 1.81 18.00
N LEU A 150 17.37 0.96 18.78
CA LEU A 150 16.49 -0.09 18.27
C LEU A 150 15.23 0.49 17.61
N LEU A 151 14.62 1.52 18.22
CA LEU A 151 13.49 2.23 17.63
C LEU A 151 13.90 3.03 16.40
N ARG A 152 15.09 3.63 16.39
CA ARG A 152 15.63 4.32 15.20
C ARG A 152 15.83 3.36 14.05
N ASP A 153 16.42 2.20 14.31
CA ASP A 153 16.57 1.14 13.31
C ASP A 153 15.22 0.69 12.75
N PHE A 154 14.22 0.50 13.60
CA PHE A 154 12.86 0.16 13.16
C PHE A 154 12.23 1.29 12.32
N ALA A 155 12.30 2.54 12.77
CA ALA A 155 11.77 3.70 12.06
C ALA A 155 12.39 3.86 10.66
N GLU A 156 13.71 3.71 10.57
CA GLU A 156 14.44 3.79 9.31
C GLU A 156 14.08 2.66 8.33
N ARG A 157 13.60 1.51 8.82
CA ARG A 157 13.20 0.35 8.00
C ARG A 157 11.72 0.34 7.66
N CYS A 158 10.84 0.86 8.52
CA CYS A 158 9.39 0.80 8.32
C CYS A 158 8.91 1.79 7.23
N GLY A 159 9.62 2.92 7.08
CA GLY A 159 9.31 3.95 6.09
C GLY A 159 7.97 4.64 6.37
N LEU A 160 7.66 4.84 7.65
CA LEU A 160 6.46 5.49 8.15
C LEU A 160 6.87 6.74 8.94
N ASP A 161 6.51 7.92 8.46
CA ASP A 161 6.85 9.20 9.08
C ASP A 161 6.33 9.31 10.53
N ASP A 162 5.21 8.65 10.83
CA ASP A 162 4.62 8.62 12.17
C ASP A 162 5.51 7.86 13.18
N VAL A 163 6.17 6.78 12.73
CA VAL A 163 7.10 5.98 13.56
C VAL A 163 8.42 6.75 13.77
N GLU A 164 8.90 7.44 12.74
CA GLU A 164 10.08 8.30 12.84
C GLU A 164 9.84 9.46 13.83
N SER A 165 8.67 10.10 13.74
CA SER A 165 8.25 11.17 14.65
C SER A 165 8.11 10.67 16.10
N PHE A 166 7.50 9.50 16.30
CA PHE A 166 7.45 8.86 17.61
C PHE A 166 8.85 8.60 18.16
N THR A 167 9.73 8.00 17.36
CA THR A 167 11.09 7.65 17.80
C THR A 167 11.88 8.86 18.25
N ALA A 168 11.82 9.97 17.49
CA ALA A 168 12.51 11.21 17.83
C ALA A 168 11.98 11.83 19.14
N THR A 169 10.67 11.83 19.35
CA THR A 169 10.05 12.36 20.58
C THR A 169 10.29 11.44 21.79
N PHE A 170 10.30 10.12 21.58
CA PHE A 170 10.61 9.12 22.60
C PHE A 170 12.06 9.20 23.07
N GLU A 171 13.03 9.29 22.14
CA GLU A 171 14.45 9.51 22.46
C GLU A 171 14.65 10.80 23.25
N SER A 172 14.02 11.89 22.79
CA SER A 172 14.09 13.18 23.48
C SER A 172 13.50 13.11 24.88
N GLY A 173 12.37 12.40 25.05
CA GLY A 173 11.73 12.17 26.34
C GLY A 173 12.63 11.41 27.30
N LEU A 174 13.28 10.33 26.84
CA LEU A 174 14.19 9.52 27.67
C LEU A 174 15.39 10.33 28.15
N ARG A 175 16.03 11.09 27.25
CA ARG A 175 17.23 11.88 27.57
C ARG A 175 16.96 13.04 28.51
N GLN A 176 15.78 13.64 28.43
CA GLN A 176 15.41 14.80 29.23
C GLN A 176 14.68 14.42 30.53
N GLY A 177 14.44 13.13 30.79
CA GLY A 177 13.64 12.67 31.93
C GLY A 177 12.17 13.09 31.83
N GLY A 178 11.67 13.26 30.60
CA GLY A 178 10.28 13.59 30.30
C GLY A 178 9.34 12.42 30.60
N ASP A 179 8.04 12.72 30.62
CA ASP A 179 7.00 11.72 30.87
C ASP A 179 6.81 10.82 29.63
N ILE A 180 7.50 9.68 29.59
CA ILE A 180 7.44 8.71 28.49
C ILE A 180 6.02 8.20 28.26
N ARG A 181 5.24 8.02 29.33
CA ARG A 181 3.83 7.62 29.23
C ARG A 181 3.03 8.66 28.46
N GLN A 182 3.27 9.95 28.72
CA GLN A 182 2.64 11.04 27.96
C GLN A 182 3.08 11.03 26.49
N VAL A 183 4.37 10.84 26.20
CA VAL A 183 4.89 10.78 24.82
C VAL A 183 4.23 9.64 24.01
N VAL A 184 4.14 8.45 24.61
CA VAL A 184 3.50 7.29 23.97
C VAL A 184 2.00 7.54 23.77
N TRP A 185 1.31 8.09 24.77
CA TRP A 185 -0.12 8.40 24.69
C TRP A 185 -0.45 9.46 23.64
N ASP A 186 0.31 10.55 23.59
CA ASP A 186 0.13 11.61 22.59
C ASP A 186 0.36 11.09 21.17
N SER A 187 1.40 10.27 20.98
CA SER A 187 1.70 9.66 19.68
C SER A 187 0.61 8.68 19.26
N ARG A 188 0.14 7.82 20.18
CA ARG A 188 -1.00 6.93 19.96
C ARG A 188 -2.22 7.73 19.51
N LYS A 189 -2.53 8.82 20.21
CA LYS A 189 -3.69 9.66 19.91
C LYS A 189 -3.60 10.28 18.53
N ILE A 190 -2.46 10.91 18.18
CA ILE A 190 -2.26 11.54 16.87
C ILE A 190 -2.42 10.50 15.74
N ILE A 191 -1.81 9.32 15.90
CA ILE A 191 -1.91 8.26 14.89
C ILE A 191 -3.34 7.72 14.79
N ASN A 192 -4.02 7.53 15.92
CA ASN A 192 -5.41 7.08 15.92
C ASN A 192 -6.34 8.09 15.23
N ASP A 193 -6.22 9.38 15.56
CA ASP A 193 -7.00 10.46 14.96
C ASP A 193 -6.75 10.52 13.44
N LYS A 194 -5.48 10.34 13.01
CA LYS A 194 -5.11 10.27 11.59
C LYS A 194 -5.76 9.08 10.88
N ILE A 195 -5.74 7.89 11.49
CA ILE A 195 -6.38 6.68 10.94
C ILE A 195 -7.90 6.88 10.83
N GLU A 196 -8.53 7.47 11.85
CA GLU A 196 -9.95 7.74 11.87
C GLU A 196 -10.36 8.69 10.73
N ILE A 197 -9.62 9.81 10.57
CA ILE A 197 -9.81 10.75 9.46
C ILE A 197 -9.62 10.05 8.10
N GLU A 198 -8.58 9.22 7.94
CA GLU A 198 -8.39 8.45 6.70
C GLU A 198 -9.56 7.51 6.42
N MET A 199 -10.13 6.86 7.44
CA MET A 199 -11.30 5.98 7.29
C MET A 199 -12.58 6.76 6.94
N GLU A 200 -12.80 7.91 7.55
CA GLU A 200 -13.92 8.80 7.21
C GLU A 200 -13.83 9.26 5.76
N ILE A 201 -12.65 9.74 5.34
CA ILE A 201 -12.39 10.13 3.96
C ILE A 201 -12.63 8.96 3.01
N LYS A 202 -12.09 7.77 3.33
CA LYS A 202 -12.29 6.57 2.52
C LYS A 202 -13.76 6.21 2.38
N THR A 203 -14.55 6.37 3.44
CA THR A 203 -15.99 6.08 3.41
C THR A 203 -16.71 7.04 2.47
N ILE A 204 -16.42 8.35 2.55
CA ILE A 204 -16.98 9.36 1.64
C ILE A 204 -16.56 9.10 0.19
N LEU A 205 -15.32 8.68 -0.03
CA LEU A 205 -14.80 8.39 -1.37
C LEU A 205 -15.32 7.07 -1.94
N THR A 206 -15.62 6.07 -1.11
CA THR A 206 -16.12 4.75 -1.56
C THR A 206 -17.40 4.89 -2.38
N GLU A 207 -18.28 5.83 -2.02
CA GLU A 207 -19.46 6.16 -2.81
C GLU A 207 -19.07 6.63 -4.23
N LYS A 208 -18.14 7.57 -4.32
CA LYS A 208 -17.67 8.14 -5.60
C LYS A 208 -16.85 7.16 -6.42
N GLU A 209 -16.09 6.27 -5.77
CA GLU A 209 -15.41 5.16 -6.42
C GLU A 209 -16.42 4.18 -7.03
N ASN A 210 -17.48 3.84 -6.32
CA ASN A 210 -18.52 2.95 -6.84
C ASN A 210 -19.23 3.56 -8.05
N GLU A 211 -19.59 4.84 -8.01
CA GLU A 211 -20.16 5.54 -9.17
C GLU A 211 -19.21 5.47 -10.38
N LEU A 212 -17.94 5.80 -10.16
CA LEU A 212 -16.91 5.79 -11.22
C LEU A 212 -16.66 4.37 -11.76
N ASN A 213 -16.68 3.35 -10.89
CA ASN A 213 -16.56 1.95 -11.29
C ASN A 213 -17.77 1.48 -12.12
N ILE A 214 -18.99 1.90 -11.77
CA ILE A 214 -20.19 1.63 -12.56
C ILE A 214 -20.08 2.28 -13.95
N MET A 215 -19.63 3.54 -14.02
CA MET A 215 -19.42 4.24 -15.29
C MET A 215 -18.38 3.54 -16.18
N MET A 216 -17.37 2.89 -15.60
CA MET A 216 -16.37 2.13 -16.37
C MET A 216 -16.92 0.85 -16.99
N VAL A 217 -17.84 0.18 -16.33
CA VAL A 217 -18.42 -1.08 -16.81
C VAL A 217 -19.54 -0.82 -17.82
N MET A 218 -20.21 0.33 -17.75
CA MET A 218 -21.35 0.67 -18.60
C MET A 218 -21.08 0.58 -20.12
N PRO A 219 -19.96 1.12 -20.67
CA PRO A 219 -19.64 0.96 -22.09
C PRO A 219 -19.50 -0.50 -22.52
N LEU A 220 -18.98 -1.38 -21.65
CA LEU A 220 -18.84 -2.81 -21.93
C LEU A 220 -20.19 -3.50 -22.00
N ILE A 221 -21.11 -3.15 -21.09
CA ILE A 221 -22.49 -3.67 -21.09
C ILE A 221 -23.22 -3.24 -22.36
N ILE A 222 -23.17 -1.95 -22.71
CA ILE A 222 -23.83 -1.40 -23.91
C ILE A 222 -23.28 -2.08 -25.17
N MET A 223 -21.95 -2.19 -25.29
CA MET A 223 -21.31 -2.81 -26.45
C MET A 223 -21.66 -4.30 -26.57
N SER A 224 -21.80 -5.00 -25.44
CA SER A 224 -22.23 -6.40 -25.39
C SER A 224 -23.73 -6.59 -25.70
N ALA A 225 -24.58 -5.65 -25.29
CA ALA A 225 -26.01 -5.67 -25.59
C ALA A 225 -26.29 -5.39 -27.08
N LEU A 226 -25.67 -4.34 -27.65
CA LEU A 226 -25.75 -4.04 -29.09
C LEU A 226 -25.24 -5.21 -29.95
N SER A 227 -24.23 -5.90 -29.44
CA SER A 227 -23.67 -7.12 -30.00
C SER A 227 -24.66 -8.29 -30.08
N GLY A 228 -25.60 -8.41 -29.12
CA GLY A 228 -26.59 -9.49 -29.07
C GLY A 228 -27.88 -9.20 -29.85
N ILE A 229 -28.24 -7.92 -30.01
CA ILE A 229 -29.48 -7.49 -30.70
C ILE A 229 -29.32 -7.49 -32.24
N GLY A 230 -28.11 -7.68 -32.76
CA GLY A 230 -27.86 -7.79 -34.21
C GLY A 230 -27.82 -6.45 -34.94
N THR A 231 -27.68 -5.32 -34.23
CA THR A 231 -27.44 -4.01 -34.84
C THR A 231 -26.04 -3.95 -35.46
N MET A 232 -25.94 -4.23 -36.75
CA MET A 232 -24.67 -4.52 -37.43
C MET A 232 -23.72 -3.31 -37.57
N SER A 233 -24.21 -2.08 -37.66
CA SER A 233 -23.37 -0.94 -38.07
C SER A 233 -22.31 -0.51 -37.04
N ALA A 234 -22.64 -0.51 -35.75
CA ALA A 234 -21.70 -0.14 -34.68
C ALA A 234 -20.76 -1.30 -34.27
N VAL A 235 -21.20 -2.53 -34.52
CA VAL A 235 -20.49 -3.76 -34.09
C VAL A 235 -19.51 -4.21 -35.16
N VAL A 236 -19.84 -4.06 -36.45
CA VAL A 236 -18.98 -4.43 -37.58
C VAL A 236 -17.71 -3.58 -37.60
N ASN A 237 -16.57 -4.22 -37.87
CA ASN A 237 -15.27 -3.56 -37.96
C ASN A 237 -15.02 -3.04 -39.38
N THR A 238 -15.50 -1.83 -39.64
CA THR A 238 -15.07 -1.00 -40.77
C THR A 238 -13.93 -0.07 -40.34
N PRO A 239 -13.06 0.42 -41.25
CA PRO A 239 -11.98 1.36 -40.88
C PRO A 239 -12.48 2.58 -40.09
N LEU A 240 -13.67 3.07 -40.42
CA LEU A 240 -14.31 4.18 -39.72
C LEU A 240 -14.75 3.80 -38.30
N THR A 241 -15.43 2.67 -38.11
CA THR A 241 -15.89 2.22 -36.78
C THR A 241 -14.73 1.83 -35.87
N VAL A 242 -13.67 1.21 -36.39
CA VAL A 242 -12.44 0.91 -35.65
C VAL A 242 -11.80 2.20 -35.12
N THR A 243 -11.71 3.24 -35.96
CA THR A 243 -11.16 4.55 -35.54
C THR A 243 -11.99 5.18 -34.43
N VAL A 244 -13.32 5.16 -34.54
CA VAL A 244 -14.24 5.66 -33.51
C VAL A 244 -14.11 4.87 -32.20
N LYS A 245 -14.03 3.53 -32.27
CA LYS A 245 -13.83 2.67 -31.09
C LYS A 245 -12.52 2.97 -30.36
N ILE A 246 -11.42 3.17 -31.09
CA ILE A 246 -10.13 3.55 -30.49
C ILE A 246 -10.23 4.91 -29.80
N PHE A 247 -10.83 5.91 -30.45
CA PHE A 247 -11.02 7.24 -29.87
C PHE A 247 -11.89 7.19 -28.61
N ALA A 248 -12.98 6.43 -28.63
CA ALA A 248 -13.85 6.25 -27.47
C ALA A 248 -13.11 5.61 -26.29
N ILE A 249 -12.36 4.52 -26.52
CA ILE A 249 -11.57 3.86 -25.46
C ILE A 249 -10.53 4.82 -24.87
N LEU A 250 -9.85 5.60 -25.71
CA LEU A 250 -8.88 6.60 -25.24
C LEU A 250 -9.55 7.68 -24.39
N LEU A 251 -10.70 8.19 -24.81
CA LEU A 251 -11.46 9.20 -24.08
C LEU A 251 -11.95 8.66 -22.72
N PHE A 252 -12.51 7.45 -22.69
CA PHE A 252 -12.91 6.79 -21.44
C PHE A 252 -11.71 6.52 -20.53
N GLY A 253 -10.60 6.05 -21.07
CA GLY A 253 -9.37 5.84 -20.32
C GLY A 253 -8.82 7.13 -19.72
N ALA A 254 -8.83 8.23 -20.47
CA ALA A 254 -8.42 9.55 -19.99
C ALA A 254 -9.35 10.07 -18.89
N ALA A 255 -10.66 9.99 -19.09
CA ALA A 255 -11.66 10.37 -18.09
C ALA A 255 -11.51 9.55 -16.80
N TYR A 256 -11.28 8.24 -16.91
CA TYR A 256 -11.03 7.37 -15.77
C TYR A 256 -9.75 7.74 -15.02
N MET A 257 -8.65 7.99 -15.73
CA MET A 257 -7.40 8.43 -15.10
C MET A 257 -7.57 9.75 -14.34
N MET A 258 -8.32 10.70 -14.90
CA MET A 258 -8.64 11.96 -14.23
C MET A 258 -9.51 11.72 -12.99
N GLY A 259 -10.58 10.92 -13.12
CA GLY A 259 -11.47 10.61 -12.00
C GLY A 259 -10.74 9.90 -10.87
N ARG A 260 -9.92 8.88 -11.18
CA ARG A 260 -9.08 8.22 -10.17
C ARG A 260 -8.09 9.17 -9.51
N ARG A 261 -7.47 10.10 -10.24
CA ARG A 261 -6.56 11.08 -9.63
C ARG A 261 -7.29 11.96 -8.62
N ILE A 262 -8.50 12.42 -8.94
CA ILE A 262 -9.29 13.27 -8.03
C ILE A 262 -9.67 12.51 -6.75
N VAL A 263 -10.00 11.23 -6.87
CA VAL A 263 -10.28 10.35 -5.73
C VAL A 263 -9.02 10.10 -4.92
N ASN A 264 -7.90 9.76 -5.57
CA ASN A 264 -6.64 9.42 -4.92
C ASN A 264 -5.83 10.62 -4.41
N ILE A 265 -6.23 11.86 -4.72
CA ILE A 265 -5.68 13.08 -4.09
C ILE A 265 -6.38 13.35 -2.74
N ARG A 266 -7.60 12.85 -2.58
CA ARG A 266 -8.34 13.00 -1.32
C ARG A 266 -7.96 11.93 -0.30
N MET A 267 -7.57 10.73 -0.75
CA MET A 267 -6.88 9.73 0.08
C MET A 267 -5.44 10.17 0.38
#